data_AF-A0A661LGV9-F1
#
_entry.id   AF-A0A661LGV9-F1
#
_cell.length_a   1.000
_cell.length_b   1.000
_cell.length_c   1.000
_cell.angle_alpha   90.00
_cell.angle_beta   90.00
_cell.angle_gamma   90.00
#
_symmetry.space_group_name_H-M   'P 1'
#
loop_
_entity.id
_entity.type
_entity.pdbx_description
1 polymer ?
#
loop_
_entity_poly.entity_id
_entity_poly.type
_entity_poly.pdbx_seq_one_letter_code
_entity_poly.pdbx_strand_id
1 'polypeptide(L)'
;METDGYCLDLYRRPCPDNSGIHWSDISCLMHPLAGGPGSTEDLPMYGMHERTEVLNVEGQRRTRAYGCVMGKVWRELGAGDLGRIYCYVDPAKYMAYNPDFKLIHYKALPDGDEYCELGVVPTTEKDREEFAAKDSDLKSIDSA
;
A
#
# COMPACT_ATOMS: atom_id res chain seq x y z
N MET A 1 1.37 -40.22 1.13
CA MET A 1 2.06 -39.08 1.76
C MET A 1 2.24 -38.03 0.66
N GLU A 2 1.24 -37.30 0.16
CA GLU A 2 0.05 -36.68 0.79
C GLU A 2 0.39 -35.79 1.98
N THR A 3 0.73 -34.55 1.65
CA THR A 3 0.24 -33.36 2.35
C THR A 3 -0.27 -32.40 1.28
N ASP A 4 -1.58 -32.21 1.27
CA ASP A 4 -2.32 -31.45 0.27
C ASP A 4 -1.95 -29.96 0.30
N GLY A 5 -1.43 -29.48 -0.83
CA GLY A 5 -1.25 -28.06 -1.12
C GLY A 5 -2.53 -27.49 -1.74
N TYR A 6 -3.54 -27.24 -0.91
CA TYR A 6 -4.69 -26.44 -1.33
C TYR A 6 -4.34 -24.95 -1.16
N CYS A 7 -3.83 -24.31 -2.22
CA CYS A 7 -3.98 -22.88 -2.41
C CYS A 7 -5.13 -22.64 -3.39
N LEU A 8 -6.27 -22.27 -2.82
CA LEU A 8 -7.52 -21.78 -3.43
C LEU A 8 -7.43 -21.39 -4.93
N ASP A 9 -7.99 -22.26 -5.76
CA ASP A 9 -8.09 -22.23 -7.23
C ASP A 9 -9.04 -21.15 -7.82
N LEU A 10 -9.20 -19.98 -7.19
CA LEU A 10 -10.21 -18.98 -7.64
C LEU A 10 -9.67 -17.72 -8.34
N TYR A 11 -8.36 -17.55 -8.51
CA TYR A 11 -7.80 -16.25 -8.99
C TYR A 11 -6.75 -16.35 -10.11
N ARG A 12 -6.87 -17.32 -11.02
CA ARG A 12 -6.04 -17.35 -12.24
C ARG A 12 -6.68 -16.50 -13.36
N ARG A 13 -6.47 -15.19 -13.34
CA ARG A 13 -6.46 -14.41 -14.60
C ARG A 13 -5.00 -14.25 -15.05
N PRO A 14 -4.67 -14.51 -16.32
CA PRO A 14 -3.34 -14.27 -16.83
C PRO A 14 -3.02 -12.78 -16.72
N CYS A 15 -1.89 -12.45 -16.07
CA CYS A 15 -1.38 -11.09 -16.07
C CYS A 15 -1.02 -10.71 -17.51
N PRO A 16 -1.48 -9.55 -18.03
CA PRO A 16 -0.98 -9.05 -19.31
C PRO A 16 0.52 -8.78 -19.20
N ASP A 17 1.22 -8.95 -20.32
CA ASP A 17 2.65 -8.69 -20.42
C ASP A 17 2.97 -7.23 -20.09
N ASN A 18 4.12 -7.02 -19.45
CA ASN A 18 4.50 -5.76 -18.79
C ASN A 18 4.73 -4.58 -19.76
N SER A 19 4.36 -4.72 -21.03
CA SER A 19 4.48 -3.71 -22.08
C SER A 19 3.16 -2.98 -22.29
N GLY A 20 2.75 -2.15 -21.32
CA GLY A 20 1.67 -1.18 -21.52
C GLY A 20 0.60 -1.10 -20.44
N ILE A 21 0.97 -1.26 -19.16
CA ILE A 21 0.02 -1.18 -18.04
C ILE A 21 -0.57 0.24 -17.94
N HIS A 22 -1.87 0.36 -18.16
CA HIS A 22 -2.64 1.59 -17.96
C HIS A 22 -3.26 1.58 -16.54
N TRP A 23 -3.54 2.75 -15.95
CA TRP A 23 -4.06 2.87 -14.57
C TRP A 23 -5.36 2.10 -14.30
N SER A 24 -6.17 1.86 -15.35
CA SER A 24 -7.34 0.98 -15.28
C SER A 24 -6.98 -0.44 -14.84
N ASP A 25 -5.81 -0.92 -15.23
CA ASP A 25 -5.33 -2.28 -15.06
C ASP A 25 -4.84 -2.49 -13.63
N ILE A 26 -4.17 -1.50 -13.03
CA ILE A 26 -3.78 -1.49 -11.60
C ILE A 26 -5.02 -1.54 -10.71
N SER A 27 -6.07 -0.80 -11.07
CA SER A 27 -7.31 -0.87 -10.31
C SER A 27 -7.88 -2.29 -10.32
N CYS A 28 -7.95 -2.95 -11.48
CA CYS A 28 -8.39 -4.35 -11.63
C CYS A 28 -7.53 -5.33 -10.82
N LEU A 29 -6.22 -5.12 -10.77
CA LEU A 29 -5.30 -5.97 -10.01
C LEU A 29 -5.53 -5.85 -8.50
N MET A 30 -5.92 -4.68 -7.99
CA MET A 30 -6.11 -4.40 -6.56
C MET A 30 -7.58 -4.45 -6.09
N HIS A 31 -8.54 -4.67 -6.99
CA HIS A 31 -9.99 -4.75 -6.69
C HIS A 31 -10.36 -5.71 -5.54
N PRO A 32 -9.67 -6.85 -5.31
CA PRO A 32 -9.99 -7.75 -4.19
C PRO A 32 -9.76 -7.14 -2.80
N LEU A 33 -8.98 -6.05 -2.67
CA LEU A 33 -8.82 -5.37 -1.37
C LEU A 33 -10.06 -4.54 -0.95
N ALA A 34 -10.99 -4.29 -1.87
CA ALA A 34 -12.15 -3.43 -1.63
C ALA A 34 -13.47 -4.21 -1.45
N GLY A 35 -13.48 -5.54 -1.53
CA GLY A 35 -14.73 -6.30 -1.60
C GLY A 35 -14.63 -7.76 -1.16
N GLY A 36 -14.38 -7.97 0.14
CA GLY A 36 -14.85 -9.20 0.79
C GLY A 36 -16.35 -9.09 1.12
N PRO A 37 -17.08 -10.20 1.33
CA PRO A 37 -18.50 -10.17 1.70
C PRO A 37 -18.67 -9.77 3.18
N GLY A 38 -18.24 -8.56 3.54
CA GLY A 38 -18.61 -7.87 4.76
C GLY A 38 -19.41 -6.65 4.34
N SER A 39 -20.63 -6.49 4.87
CA SER A 39 -21.44 -5.31 4.61
C SER A 39 -20.62 -4.06 4.91
N THR A 40 -20.65 -3.10 3.99
CA THR A 40 -19.96 -1.80 4.05
C THR A 40 -20.39 -0.93 5.25
N GLU A 41 -21.29 -1.42 6.09
CA GLU A 41 -21.95 -0.73 7.19
C GLU A 41 -21.10 -0.74 8.47
N ASP A 42 -20.25 -1.76 8.67
CA ASP A 42 -19.51 -1.96 9.92
C ASP A 42 -18.07 -1.44 9.90
N LEU A 43 -17.55 -1.05 8.72
CA LEU A 43 -16.18 -0.57 8.58
C LEU A 43 -16.13 0.95 8.40
N PRO A 44 -15.17 1.64 9.04
CA PRO A 44 -14.97 3.07 8.82
C PRO A 44 -14.63 3.34 7.36
N MET A 45 -15.38 4.26 6.74
CA MET A 45 -15.28 4.60 5.31
C MET A 45 -13.86 4.95 4.85
N TYR A 46 -13.04 5.54 5.72
CA TYR A 46 -11.67 5.99 5.41
C TYR A 46 -10.60 5.31 6.27
N GLY A 47 -10.94 4.19 6.93
CA GLY A 47 -10.02 3.48 7.81
C GLY A 47 -9.57 4.35 8.98
N MET A 48 -8.26 4.61 9.06
CA MET A 48 -7.60 5.40 10.11
C MET A 48 -7.55 6.92 9.81
N HIS A 49 -8.22 7.35 8.75
CA HIS A 49 -8.19 8.74 8.28
C HIS A 49 -9.57 9.40 8.46
N GLU A 50 -9.58 10.72 8.54
CA GLU A 50 -10.83 11.50 8.61
C GLU A 50 -11.46 11.69 7.23
N ARG A 51 -10.61 11.82 6.20
CA ARG A 51 -11.01 11.95 4.80
C ARG A 51 -9.86 11.62 3.85
N THR A 52 -10.21 11.29 2.62
CA THR A 52 -9.25 11.08 1.53
C THR A 52 -9.65 11.87 0.28
N GLU A 53 -8.66 12.27 -0.51
CA GLU A 53 -8.84 12.94 -1.79
C GLU A 53 -7.96 12.26 -2.83
N VAL A 54 -8.53 11.93 -3.99
CA VAL A 54 -7.79 11.36 -5.11
C VAL A 54 -7.48 12.48 -6.09
N LEU A 55 -6.23 12.55 -6.53
CA LEU A 55 -5.73 13.57 -7.42
C LEU A 55 -4.76 12.97 -8.45
N ASN A 56 -4.54 13.68 -9.55
CA ASN A 56 -3.48 13.36 -10.50
C ASN A 56 -2.34 14.36 -10.33
N VAL A 57 -1.15 13.87 -9.97
CA VAL A 57 0.08 14.65 -9.84
C VAL A 57 1.05 14.10 -10.87
N GLU A 58 1.50 14.94 -11.81
CA GLU A 58 2.47 14.55 -12.85
C GLU A 58 2.06 13.30 -13.66
N GLY A 59 0.76 13.14 -13.93
CA GLY A 59 0.21 11.99 -14.65
C GLY A 59 0.08 10.71 -13.81
N GLN A 60 0.39 10.78 -12.51
CA GLN A 60 0.21 9.67 -11.57
C GLN A 60 -0.98 9.92 -10.65
N ARG A 61 -1.81 8.89 -10.47
CA ARG A 61 -2.88 8.91 -9.48
C ARG A 61 -2.28 8.84 -8.08
N ARG A 62 -2.51 9.87 -7.28
CA ARG A 62 -2.13 9.93 -5.86
C ARG A 62 -3.37 10.06 -4.98
N THR A 63 -3.22 9.68 -3.72
CA THR A 63 -4.25 9.85 -2.68
C THR A 63 -3.67 10.71 -1.56
N ARG A 64 -4.32 11.83 -1.26
CA ARG A 64 -4.07 12.58 -0.02
C ARG A 64 -5.00 12.05 1.06
N ALA A 65 -4.42 11.58 2.15
CA ALA A 65 -5.15 11.08 3.31
C ALA A 65 -4.93 12.02 4.49
N TYR A 66 -6.02 12.59 5.00
CA TYR A 66 -5.98 13.62 6.03
C TYR A 66 -6.42 13.02 7.37
N GLY A 67 -5.88 13.58 8.45
CA GLY A 67 -6.34 13.22 9.78
C GLY A 67 -5.94 11.80 10.22
N CYS A 68 -4.79 11.28 9.78
CA CYS A 68 -4.29 9.97 10.23
C CYS A 68 -4.17 9.93 11.75
N VAL A 69 -5.02 9.13 12.42
CA VAL A 69 -5.07 9.06 13.89
C VAL A 69 -3.72 8.62 14.46
N MET A 70 -3.09 7.61 13.86
CA MET A 70 -1.77 7.14 14.29
C MET A 70 -0.70 8.22 14.15
N GLY A 71 -0.65 8.89 13.00
CA GLY A 71 0.33 9.94 12.77
C GLY A 71 0.19 11.10 13.76
N LYS A 72 -1.05 11.47 14.14
CA LYS A 72 -1.31 12.52 15.13
C LYS A 72 -0.74 12.11 16.49
N VAL A 73 -1.07 10.90 16.95
CA VAL A 73 -0.59 10.37 18.24
C VAL A 73 0.94 10.34 18.30
N TRP A 74 1.60 9.77 17.29
CA TRP A 74 3.07 9.66 17.28
C TRP A 74 3.76 11.02 17.23
N ARG A 75 3.15 11.99 16.54
CA ARG A 75 3.65 13.38 16.51
C ARG A 75 3.48 14.07 17.86
N GLU A 76 2.32 13.95 18.50
CA GLU A 76 2.05 14.53 19.83
C GLU A 76 3.01 13.99 20.89
N LEU A 77 3.44 12.74 20.76
CA LEU A 77 4.44 12.10 21.61
C LEU A 77 5.89 12.47 21.26
N GLY A 78 6.13 13.24 20.20
CA GLY A 78 7.49 13.58 19.72
C GLY A 78 8.26 12.36 19.18
N ALA A 79 7.55 11.31 18.77
CA ALA A 79 8.11 10.02 18.37
C ALA A 79 7.71 9.62 16.94
N GLY A 80 7.81 10.58 16.01
CA GLY A 80 7.44 10.41 14.60
C GLY A 80 8.15 9.23 13.92
N ASP A 81 9.44 9.05 14.20
CA ASP A 81 10.24 7.93 13.67
C ASP A 81 9.69 6.56 14.05
N LEU A 82 9.19 6.40 15.29
CA LEU A 82 8.51 5.18 15.71
C LEU A 82 7.16 5.01 15.01
N GLY A 83 6.44 6.12 14.80
CA GLY A 83 5.21 6.12 14.03
C GLY A 83 5.40 5.66 12.59
N ARG A 84 6.53 5.98 11.95
CA ARG A 84 6.81 5.55 10.56
C ARG A 84 6.94 4.06 10.38
N ILE A 85 7.30 3.30 11.43
CA ILE A 85 7.37 1.84 11.37
C ILE A 85 6.01 1.24 10.94
N TYR A 86 4.90 1.84 11.37
CA TYR A 86 3.55 1.40 10.97
C TYR A 86 3.24 1.69 9.51
N CYS A 87 3.77 2.78 8.97
CA CYS A 87 3.60 3.15 7.56
C CYS A 87 4.36 2.18 6.63
N TYR A 88 5.52 1.67 7.06
CA TYR A 88 6.31 0.72 6.26
C TYR A 88 5.64 -0.64 6.07
N VAL A 89 4.56 -0.92 6.82
CA VAL A 89 3.70 -2.09 6.57
C VAL A 89 2.95 -1.96 5.24
N ASP A 90 2.67 -0.75 4.76
CA ASP A 90 1.92 -0.56 3.52
C ASP A 90 2.65 -1.06 2.26
N PRO A 91 3.92 -0.69 1.97
CA PRO A 91 4.63 -1.29 0.84
C PRO A 91 4.70 -2.81 0.95
N ALA A 92 4.98 -3.36 2.14
CA ALA A 92 5.01 -4.79 2.38
C ALA A 92 3.66 -5.47 2.09
N LYS A 93 2.54 -4.89 2.54
CA LYS A 93 1.18 -5.37 2.31
C LYS A 93 0.85 -5.40 0.81
N TYR A 94 1.23 -4.36 0.08
CA TYR A 94 0.99 -4.28 -1.35
C TYR A 94 1.83 -5.31 -2.11
N MET A 95 3.12 -5.41 -1.80
CA MET A 95 4.03 -6.36 -2.47
C MET A 95 3.72 -7.83 -2.14
N ALA A 96 3.23 -8.13 -0.93
CA ALA A 96 2.77 -9.47 -0.57
C ALA A 96 1.53 -9.90 -1.38
N TYR A 97 0.68 -8.93 -1.74
CA TYR A 97 -0.51 -9.18 -2.56
C TYR A 97 -0.16 -9.25 -4.05
N ASN A 98 0.64 -8.29 -4.54
CA ASN A 98 1.18 -8.27 -5.89
C ASN A 98 2.61 -7.71 -5.87
N PRO A 99 3.65 -8.53 -6.11
CA PRO A 99 5.05 -8.10 -5.99
C PRO A 99 5.48 -7.09 -7.05
N ASP A 100 4.68 -6.86 -8.10
CA ASP A 100 4.98 -5.88 -9.15
C ASP A 100 4.60 -4.44 -8.77
N PHE A 101 3.91 -4.25 -7.63
CA PHE A 101 3.49 -2.93 -7.17
C PHE A 101 3.76 -2.72 -5.68
N LYS A 102 4.07 -1.49 -5.31
CA LYS A 102 4.20 -1.05 -3.92
C LYS A 102 3.43 0.24 -3.68
N LEU A 103 2.96 0.43 -2.46
CA LEU A 103 2.48 1.73 -1.99
C LEU A 103 3.64 2.48 -1.36
N ILE A 104 3.82 3.74 -1.75
CA ILE A 104 4.84 4.63 -1.18
C ILE A 104 4.22 5.88 -0.58
N HIS A 105 4.87 6.42 0.45
CA HIS A 105 4.54 7.69 1.08
C HIS A 105 5.43 8.81 0.52
N TYR A 106 4.85 9.69 -0.29
CA TYR A 106 5.52 10.93 -0.72
C TYR A 106 5.55 11.99 0.38
N LYS A 107 4.54 11.96 1.25
CA LYS A 107 4.40 12.77 2.47
C LYS A 107 3.82 11.89 3.56
N ALA A 108 4.21 12.12 4.80
CA ALA A 108 3.73 11.32 5.92
C ALA A 108 3.48 12.19 7.16
N LEU A 109 2.30 12.01 7.76
CA LEU A 109 1.92 12.74 8.95
C LEU A 109 2.92 12.53 10.13
N PRO A 110 3.47 11.32 10.40
CA PRO A 110 4.52 11.17 11.41
C PRO A 110 5.79 12.01 11.15
N ASP A 111 6.11 12.34 9.89
CA ASP A 111 7.30 13.12 9.50
C ASP A 111 7.09 14.64 9.65
N GLY A 112 5.88 15.06 10.05
CA GLY A 112 5.51 16.46 10.26
C GLY A 112 4.65 17.07 9.15
N ASP A 113 4.36 16.33 8.08
CA ASP A 113 3.49 16.82 7.00
C ASP A 113 2.03 17.01 7.45
N GLU A 114 1.29 17.91 6.81
CA GLU A 114 -0.12 18.15 7.14
C GLU A 114 -1.04 16.94 6.82
N TYR A 115 -0.62 16.09 5.88
CA TYR A 115 -1.35 14.92 5.40
C TYR A 115 -0.38 13.86 4.88
N CYS A 116 -0.86 12.64 4.74
CA CYS A 116 -0.13 11.61 4.00
C CYS A 116 -0.44 11.75 2.50
N GLU A 117 0.57 11.68 1.65
CA GLU A 117 0.39 11.60 0.19
C GLU A 117 0.91 10.25 -0.29
N LEU A 118 -0.01 9.43 -0.80
CA LEU A 118 0.23 8.03 -1.12
C LEU A 118 0.17 7.82 -2.63
N GLY A 119 1.02 6.96 -3.17
CA GLY A 119 0.92 6.48 -4.54
C GLY A 119 1.25 5.00 -4.66
N VAL A 120 0.59 4.34 -5.61
CA VAL A 120 0.92 2.96 -6.00
C VAL A 120 1.82 3.04 -7.22
N VAL A 121 3.00 2.47 -7.12
CA VAL A 121 4.03 2.51 -8.17
C VAL A 121 4.51 1.10 -8.50
N PRO A 122 5.01 0.85 -9.72
CA PRO A 122 5.68 -0.40 -10.04
C PRO A 122 6.90 -0.63 -9.15
N THR A 123 7.19 -1.88 -8.81
CA THR A 123 8.40 -2.25 -8.09
C THR A 123 9.58 -2.43 -9.04
N THR A 124 10.76 -2.08 -8.55
CA THR A 124 12.04 -2.42 -9.18
C THR A 124 12.47 -3.83 -8.82
N GLU A 125 13.46 -4.37 -9.53
CA GLU A 125 14.09 -5.64 -9.15
C GLU A 125 14.69 -5.57 -7.74
N LYS A 126 15.36 -4.45 -7.43
CA LYS A 126 15.90 -4.18 -6.10
C LYS A 126 14.82 -4.21 -5.01
N ASP A 127 13.66 -3.59 -5.24
CA ASP A 127 12.55 -3.63 -4.26
C ASP A 127 12.14 -5.07 -3.95
N ARG A 128 12.03 -5.92 -4.99
CA ARG A 128 11.61 -7.32 -4.85
C ARG A 128 12.68 -8.16 -4.13
N GLU A 129 13.94 -7.93 -4.42
CA GLU A 129 15.06 -8.57 -3.71
C GLU A 129 15.10 -8.16 -2.23
N GLU A 130 14.98 -6.87 -1.94
CA GLU A 130 14.95 -6.34 -0.57
C GLU A 130 13.74 -6.87 0.20
N PHE A 131 12.56 -6.94 -0.42
CA PHE A 131 11.35 -7.48 0.21
C PHE A 131 11.47 -8.98 0.53
N ALA A 132 12.15 -9.75 -0.33
CA ALA A 132 12.36 -11.18 -0.12
C ALA A 132 13.45 -11.50 0.92
N ALA A 133 14.28 -10.51 1.30
CA ALA A 133 15.34 -10.70 2.28
C ALA A 133 14.78 -10.92 3.69
N LYS A 134 15.42 -11.82 4.45
CA LYS A 134 14.99 -12.17 5.82
C LYS A 134 15.04 -11.00 6.80
N ASP A 135 16.03 -10.12 6.63
CA ASP A 135 16.27 -8.95 7.49
C ASP A 135 15.96 -7.65 6.72
N SER A 136 14.87 -7.67 5.95
CA SER A 136 14.44 -6.55 5.10
C SER A 136 14.22 -5.27 5.91
N ASP A 137 14.79 -4.15 5.44
CA ASP A 137 14.45 -2.82 5.92
C ASP A 137 13.30 -2.25 5.10
N LEU A 138 12.07 -2.42 5.56
CA LEU A 138 10.88 -1.95 4.84
C LEU A 138 10.87 -0.43 4.61
N LYS A 139 11.70 0.33 5.34
CA LYS A 139 11.88 1.76 5.10
C LYS A 139 12.49 2.05 3.73
N SER A 140 13.44 1.23 3.26
CA SER A 140 14.06 1.43 1.94
C SER A 140 13.10 1.21 0.79
N ILE A 141 12.07 0.38 1.03
CA ILE A 141 11.04 0.04 0.03
C ILE A 141 9.99 1.17 -0.08
N ASP A 142 9.74 1.92 1.00
CA ASP A 142 8.84 3.10 1.04
C ASP A 142 9.45 4.35 0.38
N SER A 143 10.15 4.19 -0.75
CA SER A 143 10.70 5.28 -1.55
C SER A 143 10.35 5.14 -3.02
N ALA A 144 10.22 6.27 -3.73
CA ALA A 144 10.01 6.31 -5.18
C ALA A 144 11.21 5.77 -5.97
#